data_AF-A0A5N3WAU4-F1
#
_entry.id   AF-A0A5N3WAU4-F1
#
_cell.length_a   1.000
_cell.length_b   1.000
_cell.length_c   1.000
_cell.angle_alpha   90.00
_cell.angle_beta   90.00
_cell.angle_gamma   90.00
#
_symmetry.space_group_name_H-M   'P 1'
#
loop_
_entity.id
_entity.type
_entity.pdbx_description
1 polymer ?
#
loop_
_entity_poly.entity_id
_entity_poly.type
_entity_poly.pdbx_seq_one_letter_code
_entity_poly.pdbx_strand_id
1 'polypeptide(L)' 'MALCYPLARGLSKGHQGTKNKNSPTRPDRHAEVSQEQAGLKFIKKQGGTYIRAKSKREELSNVLATVRKAAAKED' A
#
# COMPACT_ATOMS: atom_id res chain seq x y z
N MET A 1 -1.70 -28.92 -50.64
CA MET A 1 -0.77 -28.26 -49.70
C MET A 1 -1.55 -27.16 -48.99
N ALA A 2 -1.67 -27.19 -47.67
CA ALA A 2 -2.47 -26.21 -46.91
C ALA A 2 -1.56 -25.06 -46.44
N LEU A 3 -1.94 -23.82 -46.74
CA LEU A 3 -1.25 -22.62 -46.28
C LEU A 3 -1.58 -22.37 -44.80
N CYS A 4 -0.62 -22.64 -43.90
CA CYS A 4 -0.75 -22.35 -42.48
C CYS A 4 -0.40 -20.86 -42.22
N TYR A 5 -1.41 -20.00 -42.12
CA TYR A 5 -1.21 -18.65 -41.59
C TYR A 5 -1.05 -18.67 -40.07
N PRO A 6 -0.08 -17.93 -39.49
CA PRO A 6 0.07 -17.85 -38.04
C PRO A 6 -1.03 -16.98 -37.42
N LEU A 7 -2.08 -17.61 -36.90
CA LEU A 7 -3.16 -16.92 -36.18
C LEU A 7 -2.76 -16.64 -34.73
N ALA A 8 -2.57 -15.36 -34.41
CA ALA A 8 -2.16 -14.92 -33.09
C ALA A 8 -3.30 -14.97 -32.05
N ARG A 9 -3.51 -16.12 -31.39
CA ARG A 9 -4.38 -16.23 -30.18
C ARG A 9 -3.60 -16.08 -28.86
N GLY A 10 -3.86 -15.05 -28.04
CA GLY A 10 -3.33 -14.87 -26.67
C GLY A 10 -2.96 -13.42 -26.31
N LEU A 11 -3.21 -13.00 -25.05
CA LEU A 11 -3.01 -11.62 -24.52
C LEU A 11 -1.57 -11.08 -24.63
N SER A 12 -0.60 -11.93 -24.98
CA SER A 12 0.82 -11.59 -25.09
C SER A 12 1.36 -11.76 -26.51
N LYS A 13 0.52 -11.61 -27.54
CA LYS A 13 0.97 -11.69 -28.93
C LYS A 13 1.17 -10.30 -29.52
N GLY A 14 2.43 -9.96 -29.76
CA GLY A 14 2.92 -8.80 -30.51
C GLY A 14 4.29 -9.14 -31.09
N HIS A 15 4.77 -8.36 -32.06
CA HIS A 15 6.14 -8.52 -32.57
C HIS A 15 7.14 -8.25 -31.45
N GLN A 16 8.17 -9.10 -31.31
CA GLN A 16 9.18 -8.95 -30.27
C GLN A 16 10.00 -7.68 -30.50
N GLY A 17 9.61 -6.57 -29.89
CA GLY A 17 10.42 -5.37 -29.81
C GLY A 17 11.47 -5.47 -28.70
N THR A 18 12.67 -4.95 -28.95
CA THR A 18 13.69 -4.81 -27.91
C THR A 18 13.24 -3.73 -26.92
N LYS A 19 13.02 -4.09 -25.66
CA LYS A 19 12.72 -3.09 -24.62
C LYS A 19 14.01 -2.35 -24.26
N ASN A 20 14.07 -1.06 -24.59
CA ASN A 20 15.11 -0.19 -24.06
C ASN A 20 14.93 -0.08 -22.53
N LYS A 21 15.92 -0.55 -21.77
CA LYS A 21 15.86 -0.56 -20.29
C LYS A 21 16.23 0.77 -19.64
N ASN A 22 16.45 1.81 -20.44
CA ASN A 22 16.95 3.08 -19.98
C ASN A 22 15.79 3.94 -19.46
N SER A 23 15.26 3.58 -18.30
CA SER A 23 14.55 4.52 -17.44
C SER A 23 15.34 4.66 -16.14
N PRO A 24 15.72 5.87 -15.71
CA PRO A 24 16.40 6.03 -14.44
C PRO A 24 15.41 5.64 -13.35
N THR A 25 15.72 4.54 -12.68
CA THR A 25 15.06 4.14 -11.45
C THR A 25 15.19 5.31 -10.48
N ARG A 26 14.09 5.98 -10.16
CA ARG A 26 14.10 7.01 -9.12
C ARG A 26 14.65 6.36 -7.85
N PRO A 27 15.64 6.94 -7.16
CA PRO A 27 16.01 6.45 -5.84
C PRO A 27 14.76 6.52 -4.97
N ASP A 28 14.45 5.42 -4.30
CA ASP A 28 13.34 5.33 -3.36
C ASP A 28 13.52 6.47 -2.36
N ARG A 29 12.62 7.47 -2.45
CA ARG A 29 12.60 8.56 -1.48
C ARG A 29 12.41 7.89 -0.13
N HIS A 30 13.39 8.04 0.76
CA HIS A 30 13.25 7.67 2.17
C HIS A 30 12.05 8.44 2.73
N ALA A 31 10.86 7.84 2.63
CA ALA A 31 9.62 8.48 3.00
C ALA A 31 9.56 8.51 4.52
N GLU A 32 9.49 9.72 5.06
CA GLU A 32 9.33 9.93 6.49
C GLU A 32 8.04 9.23 6.95
N VAL A 33 8.18 8.27 7.85
CA VAL A 33 7.04 7.49 8.32
C VAL A 33 6.23 8.39 9.24
N SER A 34 5.03 8.78 8.80
CA SER A 34 4.12 9.54 9.65
C SER A 34 3.84 8.78 10.96
N GLN A 35 3.62 9.51 12.07
CA GLN A 35 3.29 8.91 13.37
C GLN A 35 2.11 7.93 13.27
N GLU A 36 1.18 8.24 12.38
CA GLU A 36 0.05 7.39 12.01
C GLU A 36 0.48 6.00 11.48
N GLN A 37 1.43 5.98 10.54
CA GLN A 37 2.00 4.75 10.00
C GLN A 37 2.85 4.02 11.04
N ALA A 38 3.54 4.74 11.92
CA ALA A 38 4.30 4.16 13.02
C ALA A 38 3.38 3.41 14.01
N GLY A 39 2.28 4.05 14.41
CA GLY A 39 1.28 3.43 15.29
C GLY A 39 0.65 2.18 14.67
N LEU A 40 0.33 2.22 13.38
CA LEU A 40 -0.22 1.05 12.67
C LEU A 40 0.79 -0.10 12.57
N LYS A 41 2.07 0.19 12.30
CA LYS A 41 3.15 -0.82 12.28
C LYS A 41 3.32 -1.47 13.65
N PHE A 42 3.24 -0.70 14.73
CA PHE A 42 3.33 -1.20 16.11
C PHE A 42 2.18 -2.16 16.45
N ILE A 43 0.94 -1.75 16.18
CA ILE A 43 -0.24 -2.59 16.45
C ILE A 43 -0.22 -3.85 15.58
N LYS A 44 0.19 -3.74 14.31
CA LYS A 44 0.33 -4.90 13.41
C LYS A 44 1.39 -5.88 13.92
N LYS A 45 2.51 -5.38 14.45
CA LYS A 45 3.56 -6.22 15.05
C LYS A 45 3.04 -7.03 16.25
N GLN A 46 2.12 -6.48 17.03
CA GLN A 46 1.50 -7.19 18.16
C GLN A 46 0.31 -8.08 17.77
N GLY A 47 -0.56 -7.61 16.88
CA GLY A 47 -1.85 -8.25 16.56
C GLY A 47 -1.83 -9.18 15.33
N GLY A 48 -0.73 -9.18 14.58
CA GLY A 48 -0.49 -10.01 13.40
C GLY A 48 -1.12 -9.43 12.13
N THR A 49 -2.44 -9.55 11.98
CA THR A 49 -3.13 -9.20 10.74
C THR A 49 -3.34 -7.69 10.60
N TYR A 50 -3.20 -7.19 9.37
CA TYR A 50 -3.41 -5.78 9.07
C TYR A 50 -4.84 -5.31 9.36
N ILE A 51 -5.83 -6.17 9.07
CA ILE A 51 -7.25 -5.87 9.29
C ILE A 51 -7.50 -5.58 10.77
N ARG A 52 -7.05 -6.48 11.67
CA ARG A 52 -7.17 -6.30 13.12
C ARG A 52 -6.42 -5.05 13.60
N ALA A 53 -5.24 -4.80 13.06
CA ALA A 53 -4.43 -3.65 13.44
C ALA A 53 -5.07 -2.32 13.03
N LYS A 54 -5.70 -2.27 11.85
CA LYS A 54 -6.41 -1.09 11.38
C LYS A 54 -7.62 -0.77 12.26
N SER A 55 -8.46 -1.78 12.57
CA SER A 55 -9.62 -1.60 13.46
C SER A 55 -9.20 -1.15 14.86
N LYS A 56 -8.21 -1.81 15.47
CA LYS A 56 -7.68 -1.41 16.79
C LYS A 56 -7.13 0.03 16.80
N ARG A 57 -6.53 0.47 15.70
CA ARG A 57 -6.01 1.83 15.61
C ARG A 57 -7.13 2.87 15.61
N GLU A 58 -8.21 2.61 14.88
CA GLU A 58 -9.39 3.49 14.84
C GLU A 58 -10.05 3.59 16.23
N GLU A 59 -10.19 2.45 16.92
CA GLU A 59 -10.69 2.42 18.31
C GLU A 59 -9.85 3.29 19.25
N LEU A 60 -8.51 3.14 19.21
CA LEU A 60 -7.60 3.95 20.03
C LEU A 60 -7.67 5.43 19.69
N SER A 61 -7.78 5.78 18.41
CA SER A 61 -7.93 7.16 17.96
C SER A 61 -9.21 7.79 18.51
N ASN A 62 -10.30 7.04 18.54
CA ASN A 62 -11.59 7.50 19.07
C ASN A 62 -11.51 7.75 20.58
N VAL A 63 -10.91 6.83 21.35
CA VAL A 63 -10.69 7.00 22.79
C VAL A 63 -9.82 8.24 23.07
N LEU A 64 -8.75 8.43 22.29
CA LEU A 64 -7.89 9.60 22.46
C LEU A 64 -8.63 10.91 22.16
N ALA A 65 -9.54 10.89 21.19
CA ALA A 65 -10.38 12.03 20.87
C ALA A 65 -11.40 12.33 21.98
N THR A 66 -11.99 11.32 22.63
CA THR A 66 -12.90 11.54 23.75
C THR A 66 -12.17 12.11 24.96
N VAL A 67 -10.99 11.57 25.30
CA VAL A 67 -10.15 12.08 26.40
C VAL A 67 -9.76 13.55 26.17
N ARG A 68 -9.32 13.91 24.95
CA ARG A 68 -8.98 15.30 24.61
C ARG A 68 -10.20 16.23 24.69
N LYS A 69 -11.37 15.78 24.25
CA LYS A 69 -12.61 16.55 24.34
C LYS A 69 -13.09 16.73 25.78
N ALA A 70 -12.86 15.76 26.65
CA ALA A 70 -13.18 15.88 28.07
C ALA A 70 -12.21 16.86 28.76
N ALA A 71 -10.91 16.75 28.49
CA ALA A 71 -9.90 17.65 29.04
C ALA A 71 -10.14 19.13 28.65
N ALA A 72 -10.58 19.40 27.42
CA ALA A 72 -10.89 20.75 26.95
C ALA A 72 -12.20 21.35 27.52
N LYS A 73 -12.95 20.61 28.33
CA LYS A 73 -14.16 21.10 29.02
C LYS A 73 -13.93 21.43 30.49
N GLU A 74 -12.75 21.09 31.01
CA GLU A 74 -12.37 21.35 32.41
C GLU A 74 -11.61 22.69 32.56
N ASP A 75 -11.78 23.60 31.59
CA ASP A 75 -11.37 25.02 31.59
C ASP A 75 -12.63 25.90 31.48
#